data_AF-A0A1C2Y3T3-F1
#
_entry.id   AF-A0A1C2Y3T3-F1
#
_cell.length_a   1.000
_cell.length_b   1.000
_cell.length_c   1.000
_cell.angle_alpha   90.00
_cell.angle_beta   90.00
_cell.angle_gamma   90.00
#
_symmetry.space_group_name_H-M   'P 1'
#
loop_
_entity.id
_entity.type
_entity.pdbx_description
1 polymer ?
#
loop_
_entity_poly.entity_id
_entity_poly.type
_entity_poly.pdbx_seq_one_letter_code
_entity_poly.pdbx_strand_id
1 'polypeptide(L)' 'MQCPKCGCTLSIGVTEMTFENDDTPDKETIAYNNLPMICTNKACDLYGGKDLTKPDQVVQVLKQRMN' A
#
# COMPACT_ATOMS: atom_id res chain seq x y z
N MET A 1 -6.72 2.47 10.04
CA MET A 1 -7.46 1.45 9.24
C MET A 1 -7.29 0.10 9.89
N GLN A 2 -8.30 -0.77 9.75
CA GLN A 2 -8.32 -2.11 10.33
C GLN A 2 -8.33 -3.17 9.22
N CYS A 3 -7.74 -4.33 9.51
CA CYS A 3 -7.79 -5.50 8.65
C CYS A 3 -9.24 -6.00 8.57
N PRO A 4 -9.81 -6.18 7.36
CA PRO A 4 -11.20 -6.60 7.21
C PRO A 4 -11.45 -8.05 7.69
N LYS A 5 -10.39 -8.84 7.89
CA LYS A 5 -10.50 -10.24 8.33
C LYS A 5 -10.41 -10.42 9.84
N CYS A 6 -9.44 -9.77 10.49
CA CYS A 6 -9.20 -9.96 11.93
C CYS A 6 -9.47 -8.73 12.79
N GLY A 7 -9.81 -7.58 12.19
CA GLY A 7 -10.06 -6.33 12.91
C GLY A 7 -8.81 -5.66 13.50
N CYS A 8 -7.63 -6.29 13.44
CA CYS A 8 -6.39 -5.70 13.92
C CYS A 8 -5.97 -4.50 13.06
N THR A 9 -5.24 -3.55 13.66
CA THR A 9 -4.69 -2.40 12.97
C THR A 9 -3.74 -2.83 11.85
N LEU A 10 -3.89 -2.21 10.68
CA LEU A 10 -2.96 -2.38 9.56
C LEU A 10 -1.73 -1.47 9.75
N SER A 11 -0.55 -1.98 9.45
CA SER A 11 0.70 -1.21 9.38
C SER A 11 0.98 -0.78 7.95
N ILE A 12 1.68 0.34 7.77
CA ILE A 12 2.12 0.80 6.46
C ILE A 12 3.46 0.10 6.14
N GLY A 13 3.54 -0.51 4.96
CA GLY A 13 4.79 -1.08 4.44
C GLY A 13 5.73 -0.03 3.85
N VAL A 14 6.63 -0.46 2.97
CA VAL A 14 7.44 0.48 2.19
C VAL A 14 6.55 1.25 1.23
N THR A 15 6.55 2.57 1.36
CA THR A 15 5.84 3.47 0.45
C THR A 15 6.55 3.51 -0.89
N GLU A 16 5.78 3.43 -1.98
CA GLU A 16 6.29 3.57 -3.33
C GLU A 16 5.63 4.75 -4.03
N MET A 17 6.33 5.33 -5.02
CA MET A 17 5.80 6.42 -5.81
C MET A 17 5.48 5.91 -7.22
N THR A 18 4.29 6.22 -7.73
CA THR A 18 3.93 5.95 -9.13
C THR A 18 3.52 7.23 -9.81
N PHE A 19 3.85 7.32 -11.10
CA PHE A 19 3.47 8.44 -11.96
C PHE A 19 2.47 7.95 -12.99
N GLU A 20 1.36 8.66 -13.13
CA GLU A 20 0.42 8.48 -14.23
C GLU A 20 0.67 9.58 -15.26
N ASN A 21 0.54 9.25 -16.56
CA ASN A 21 0.70 10.15 -17.71
C ASN A 21 2.12 10.70 -17.95
N ASP A 22 3.14 10.18 -17.28
CA ASP A 22 4.54 10.64 -17.43
C ASP A 22 5.11 10.46 -18.85
N ASP A 23 4.56 9.49 -19.60
CA ASP A 23 4.92 9.18 -20.98
C ASP A 23 4.06 9.93 -22.03
N THR A 24 3.06 10.71 -21.59
CA THR A 24 2.17 11.45 -22.47
C THR A 24 2.40 12.96 -22.36
N PRO A 25 3.05 13.60 -23.35
CA PRO A 25 3.41 15.02 -23.28
C PRO A 25 2.21 15.98 -23.26
N ASP A 26 1.03 15.51 -23.68
CA ASP A 26 -0.19 16.31 -23.76
C ASP A 26 -1.05 16.26 -22.47
N LYS A 27 -0.61 15.53 -21.44
CA LYS A 27 -1.35 15.37 -20.18
C LYS A 27 -0.46 15.75 -19.00
N GLU A 28 -1.09 16.20 -17.91
CA GLU A 28 -0.40 16.46 -16.66
C GLU A 28 0.13 15.14 -16.08
N THR A 29 1.43 15.07 -15.78
CA THR A 29 2.01 14.00 -14.96
C THR A 29 1.43 14.07 -13.56
N ILE A 30 0.80 12.99 -13.11
CA ILE A 30 0.22 12.92 -11.76
C ILE A 30 1.06 11.96 -10.92
N ALA A 31 1.69 12.48 -9.87
CA ALA A 31 2.43 11.67 -8.91
C ALA A 31 1.49 11.15 -7.79
N TYR A 32 1.66 9.87 -7.43
CA TYR A 32 0.93 9.22 -6.36
C TYR A 32 1.91 8.58 -5.35
N ASN A 33 1.65 8.81 -4.07
CA ASN A 33 2.21 8.01 -2.98
C ASN A 33 1.32 6.78 -2.77
N ASN A 34 1.91 5.59 -2.94
CA ASN A 34 1.26 4.31 -2.69
C ASN A 34 1.66 3.80 -1.31
N LEU A 35 0.70 3.74 -0.41
CA LEU A 35 0.87 3.28 0.96
C LEU A 35 0.28 1.86 1.08
N PRO A 36 1.11 0.80 0.97
CA PRO A 36 0.64 -0.57 1.14
C PRO A 36 0.27 -0.81 2.60
N MET A 37 -0.96 -1.29 2.82
CA MET A 37 -1.49 -1.60 4.13
C MET A 37 -1.35 -3.10 4.41
N ILE A 38 -0.67 -3.44 5.50
CA ILE A 38 -0.23 -4.79 5.82
C ILE A 38 -0.83 -5.22 7.16
N CYS A 39 -1.36 -6.45 7.23
CA CYS A 39 -1.80 -7.02 8.49
C CYS A 39 -0.60 -7.66 9.21
N THR A 40 -0.37 -7.27 10.46
CA THR A 40 0.75 -7.79 11.29
C THR A 40 0.32 -8.90 12.26
N ASN A 41 -0.96 -9.25 12.26
CA ASN A 41 -1.48 -10.34 13.08
C ASN A 41 -1.15 -11.70 12.45
N LYS A 42 -0.21 -12.43 13.04
CA LYS A 42 0.27 -13.76 12.60
C LYS A 42 -0.82 -14.83 12.50
N ALA A 43 -1.91 -14.69 13.24
CA ALA A 43 -3.03 -15.63 13.23
C ALA A 43 -4.06 -15.30 12.14
N CYS A 44 -3.87 -14.22 11.38
CA CYS A 44 -4.79 -13.81 10.32
C CYS A 44 -4.37 -14.39 8.97
N ASP A 45 -5.34 -14.82 8.17
CA ASP A 45 -5.10 -15.28 6.79
C ASP A 45 -4.47 -14.22 5.89
N LEU A 46 -4.62 -12.94 6.25
CA LEU A 46 -4.03 -11.81 5.53
C LEU A 46 -2.70 -11.35 6.13
N TYR A 47 -2.09 -12.16 7.00
CA TYR A 47 -0.80 -11.83 7.61
C TYR A 47 0.23 -11.55 6.52
N GLY A 48 0.75 -10.33 6.47
CA GLY A 48 1.68 -9.92 5.42
C GLY A 48 3.14 -10.29 5.67
N GLY A 49 3.40 -11.25 6.56
CA GLY A 49 4.75 -11.72 6.84
C GLY A 49 5.50 -10.93 7.91
N LYS A 50 6.74 -11.35 8.18
CA LYS A 50 7.60 -10.75 9.22
C LYS A 50 8.33 -9.50 8.72
N ASP A 51 8.61 -9.45 7.42
CA ASP A 51 9.30 -8.34 6.78
C ASP A 51 8.29 -7.41 6.11
N LEU A 52 8.06 -6.24 6.72
CA LEU A 52 7.12 -5.25 6.20
C LEU A 52 7.66 -4.51 4.96
N THR A 53 8.95 -4.68 4.63
CA THR A 53 9.55 -4.11 3.42
C THR A 53 9.35 -4.98 2.19
N LYS A 54 9.10 -6.28 2.41
CA LYS A 54 8.77 -7.27 1.38
C LYS A 54 7.64 -8.16 1.89
N PRO A 55 6.43 -7.60 2.07
CA PRO A 55 5.34 -8.36 2.63
C PRO A 55 4.91 -9.47 1.69
N ASP A 56 4.62 -10.64 2.25
CA ASP A 56 4.07 -11.77 1.49
C ASP A 56 2.67 -11.42 0.94
N GLN A 57 1.96 -10.53 1.65
CA GLN A 57 0.62 -10.10 1.29
C GLN A 57 0.34 -8.64 1.67
N VAL A 58 -0.27 -7.91 0.75
CA VAL A 58 -0.78 -6.56 0.97
C VAL A 58 -2.30 -6.61 0.99
N VAL A 59 -2.91 -6.05 2.04
CA VAL A 59 -4.38 -6.05 2.21
C VAL A 59 -5.03 -5.08 1.22
N GLN A 60 -4.43 -3.90 1.09
CA GLN A 60 -4.86 -2.86 0.15
C GLN A 60 -3.72 -1.85 -0.04
N VAL A 61 -3.75 -1.08 -1.12
CA VAL A 61 -2.83 0.03 -1.36
C VAL A 61 -3.64 1.32 -1.35
N LEU A 62 -3.34 2.23 -0.41
CA LEU A 62 -3.88 3.58 -0.49
C LEU A 62 -3.04 4.40 -1.44
N LYS A 63 -3.66 4.89 -2.52
CA LYS A 63 -3.04 5.85 -3.44
C LYS A 63 -3.40 7.26 -3.01
N GLN A 64 -2.41 8.11 -2.79
CA GLN A 64 -2.58 9.52 -2.48
C GLN A 64 -1.92 10.37 -3.55
N ARG A 65 -2.70 11.17 -4.28
CA ARG A 65 -2.16 12.15 -5.24
C ARG A 65 -1.30 13.16 -4.48
N MET A 66 -0.08 13.41 -4.98
CA MET A 66 0.81 14.45 -4.49
C MET A 66 0.44 15.77 -5.17
N ASN A 67 0.30 16.84 -4.39
CA ASN A 67 0.02 18.20 -4.86
C ASN A 67 1.30 19.02 -4.95
#